data_AF-A0A7W8DIN0-F1
#
_entry.id   AF-A0A7W8DIN0-F1
#
_cell.length_a   1.000
_cell.length_b   1.000
_cell.length_c   1.000
_cell.angle_alpha   90.00
_cell.angle_beta   90.00
_cell.angle_gamma   90.00
#
_symmetry.space_group_name_H-M   'P 1'
#
loop_
_entity.id
_entity.type
_entity.pdbx_description
1 polymer ?
#
loop_
_entity_poly.entity_id
_entity_poly.type
_entity_poly.pdbx_seq_one_letter_code
_entity_poly.pdbx_strand_id
1 'polypeptide(L)'
;MENLPPTSSPASSETILCHITNWYYRRMGMLAGLCFVFGLVFLYDGVWGYPKVVAIAKEKERFLKEFIPSFDAAKREGRMEQWLADAKAKGMPTGVDGDSPRWKSYAAKNGWDEEPKHYTDNEIAEQFYWAYGCFAAAGIAGILVLLNRGKTLRGEADHWVTPEGVQVHYKDVFRVDKRKWEHKGLAYAWYRTPSGAEKRAVIDDLKFGGADKVLTRLLGRFSGELIEKVSDPDSGETQPTATEK
;
A
#
# COMPACT_ATOMS: atom_id res chain seq x y z
N MET A 1 53.03 -16.13 -37.33
CA MET A 1 52.17 -16.57 -36.21
C MET A 1 52.72 -15.92 -34.96
N GLU A 2 52.15 -14.77 -34.60
CA GLU A 2 52.57 -14.02 -33.42
C GLU A 2 51.42 -14.13 -32.41
N ASN A 3 51.64 -14.94 -31.38
CA ASN A 3 50.67 -15.15 -30.30
C ASN A 3 50.72 -13.95 -29.36
N LEU A 4 49.72 -13.07 -29.45
CA LEU A 4 49.46 -12.07 -28.42
C LEU A 4 48.90 -12.76 -27.16
N PRO A 5 49.42 -12.46 -25.97
CA PRO A 5 48.85 -12.96 -24.73
C PRO A 5 47.48 -12.29 -24.47
N PRO A 6 46.53 -12.99 -23.82
CA PRO A 6 45.24 -12.40 -23.47
C PRO A 6 45.43 -11.29 -22.43
N THR A 7 45.00 -10.08 -22.78
CA THR A 7 44.91 -8.93 -21.88
C THR A 7 43.82 -9.19 -20.85
N SER A 8 44.19 -9.73 -19.68
CA SER A 8 43.33 -9.71 -18.50
C SER A 8 43.36 -8.28 -17.92
N SER A 9 42.27 -7.54 -18.08
CA SER A 9 42.06 -6.29 -17.36
C SER A 9 42.24 -6.53 -15.85
N PRO A 10 43.08 -5.77 -15.14
CA PRO A 10 43.18 -5.90 -13.70
C PRO A 10 41.82 -5.53 -13.11
N ALA A 11 41.22 -6.47 -12.39
CA ALA A 11 39.99 -6.24 -11.67
C ALA A 11 40.17 -5.00 -10.78
N SER A 12 39.39 -3.94 -11.02
CA SER A 12 39.61 -2.63 -10.43
C SER A 12 39.66 -2.73 -8.90
N SER A 13 40.73 -2.18 -8.30
CA SER A 13 40.93 -2.11 -6.85
C SER A 13 40.13 -1.00 -6.18
N GLU A 14 39.41 -0.20 -6.97
CA GLU A 14 38.60 0.93 -6.48
C GLU A 14 37.41 0.43 -5.63
N THR A 15 37.24 1.02 -4.45
CA THR A 15 36.10 0.78 -3.57
C THR A 15 34.82 1.33 -4.20
N ILE A 16 33.82 0.47 -4.37
CA ILE A 16 32.49 0.83 -4.85
C ILE A 16 31.62 1.13 -3.63
N LEU A 17 31.11 2.35 -3.50
CA LEU A 17 30.22 2.75 -2.42
C LEU A 17 28.77 2.89 -2.93
N CYS A 18 27.88 2.01 -2.49
CA CYS A 18 26.48 2.00 -2.90
C CYS A 18 25.61 2.56 -1.77
N HIS A 19 25.21 3.82 -1.90
CA HIS A 19 24.27 4.45 -0.98
C HIS A 19 22.83 4.05 -1.28
N ILE A 20 21.98 4.13 -0.26
CA ILE A 20 20.55 3.96 -0.47
C ILE A 20 20.01 5.04 -1.41
N THR A 21 19.21 4.62 -2.38
CA THR A 21 18.65 5.51 -3.40
C THR A 21 17.59 6.44 -2.83
N ASN A 22 17.48 7.64 -3.41
CA ASN A 22 16.34 8.53 -3.13
C ASN A 22 15.00 7.89 -3.51
N TRP A 23 15.00 6.97 -4.49
CA TRP A 23 13.83 6.21 -4.86
C TRP A 23 13.29 5.41 -3.68
N TYR A 24 14.14 4.72 -2.91
CA TYR A 24 13.75 3.96 -1.74
C TYR A 24 13.09 4.88 -0.68
N TYR A 25 13.75 5.98 -0.33
CA TYR A 25 13.22 6.92 0.67
C TYR A 25 11.91 7.55 0.23
N ARG A 26 11.80 7.96 -1.04
CA ARG A 26 10.57 8.50 -1.61
C ARG A 26 9.43 7.49 -1.56
N ARG A 27 9.68 6.24 -1.96
CA ARG A 27 8.67 5.18 -1.96
C ARG A 27 8.19 4.85 -0.55
N MET A 28 9.11 4.71 0.40
CA MET A 28 8.77 4.45 1.79
C MET A 28 8.04 5.64 2.44
N GLY A 29 8.45 6.87 2.12
CA GLY A 29 7.78 8.08 2.56
C GLY A 29 6.35 8.19 2.01
N MET A 30 6.15 7.91 0.72
CA MET A 30 4.82 7.85 0.10
C MET A 30 3.94 6.77 0.74
N LEU A 31 4.49 5.57 0.99
CA LEU A 31 3.76 4.49 1.66
C LEU A 31 3.35 4.89 3.08
N ALA A 32 4.29 5.45 3.86
CA ALA A 32 4.01 5.92 5.21
C ALA A 32 2.94 7.02 5.22
N GLY A 33 3.05 8.00 4.31
CA GLY A 33 2.07 9.08 4.16
C GLY A 33 0.69 8.57 3.77
N LEU A 34 0.60 7.63 2.81
CA LEU A 34 -0.65 7.03 2.39
C LEU A 34 -1.34 6.29 3.54
N CYS A 35 -0.61 5.44 4.26
CA CYS A 35 -1.14 4.75 5.43
C CYS A 35 -1.58 5.75 6.51
N PHE A 36 -0.80 6.80 6.75
CA PHE A 36 -1.18 7.83 7.73
C PHE A 36 -2.49 8.54 7.35
N VAL A 37 -2.66 8.93 6.09
CA VAL A 37 -3.89 9.56 5.59
C VAL A 37 -5.08 8.62 5.72
N PHE A 38 -4.95 7.36 5.32
CA PHE A 38 -6.03 6.39 5.52
C PHE A 38 -6.37 6.17 6.99
N GLY A 39 -5.36 6.15 7.86
CA GLY A 39 -5.57 6.09 9.30
C GLY A 39 -6.43 7.26 9.81
N LEU A 40 -6.20 8.48 9.31
CA LEU A 40 -7.01 9.64 9.64
C LEU A 40 -8.44 9.54 9.10
N VAL A 41 -8.63 9.03 7.88
CA VAL A 41 -9.97 8.84 7.28
C VAL A 41 -10.78 7.84 8.11
N PHE A 42 -10.21 6.68 8.43
CA PHE A 42 -10.89 5.68 9.26
C PHE A 42 -11.16 6.20 10.67
N LEU A 43 -10.24 6.96 11.26
CA LEU A 43 -10.47 7.59 12.56
C LEU A 43 -11.63 8.60 12.48
N TYR A 44 -11.69 9.39 11.41
CA TYR A 44 -12.79 10.33 11.19
C TYR A 44 -14.13 9.61 11.06
N ASP A 45 -14.18 8.51 10.30
CA ASP A 45 -15.39 7.71 10.12
C ASP A 45 -15.85 7.07 11.44
N GLY A 46 -14.91 6.55 12.24
CA GLY A 46 -15.22 5.98 13.56
C GLY A 46 -15.73 7.01 14.57
N VAL A 47 -15.18 8.23 14.58
CA VAL A 47 -15.52 9.26 15.58
C VAL A 47 -16.73 10.11 15.19
N TRP A 48 -16.83 10.49 13.91
CA TRP A 48 -17.86 11.44 13.44
C TRP A 48 -18.72 10.91 12.31
N GLY A 49 -18.11 10.27 11.31
CA GLY A 49 -18.81 9.83 10.10
C GLY A 49 -19.97 8.88 10.40
N TYR A 50 -19.65 7.68 10.90
CA TYR A 50 -20.64 6.65 11.18
C TYR A 50 -21.61 7.05 12.29
N PRO A 51 -21.18 7.62 13.43
CA PRO A 51 -22.11 8.07 14.47
C PRO A 51 -23.15 9.07 13.97
N LYS A 52 -22.76 9.99 13.07
CA LYS A 52 -23.72 10.92 12.44
C LYS A 52 -24.76 10.18 11.59
N VAL A 53 -24.34 9.19 10.79
CA VAL A 53 -25.28 8.40 9.98
C VAL A 53 -26.23 7.59 10.87
N VAL A 54 -25.74 6.99 11.97
CA VAL A 54 -26.58 6.27 12.93
C VAL A 54 -27.61 7.20 13.57
N ALA A 55 -27.26 8.45 13.90
CA ALA A 55 -28.20 9.42 14.45
C ALA A 55 -29.36 9.70 13.47
N ILE A 56 -29.04 9.86 12.18
CA ILE A 56 -30.05 10.04 11.12
C ILE A 56 -30.91 8.78 10.97
N ALA A 57 -30.31 7.58 11.06
CA ALA A 57 -31.03 6.32 10.98
C ALA A 57 -32.01 6.13 12.15
N LYS A 58 -31.62 6.52 13.36
CA LYS A 58 -32.53 6.55 14.54
C LYS A 58 -33.67 7.56 14.35
N GLU A 59 -33.38 8.71 13.76
CA GLU A 59 -34.41 9.71 13.45
C GLU A 59 -35.42 9.19 12.42
N LYS A 60 -34.96 8.48 11.37
CA LYS A 60 -35.82 7.78 10.41
C LYS A 60 -36.70 6.74 11.10
N GLU A 61 -36.12 5.95 12.01
CA GLU A 61 -36.86 4.95 12.75
C GLU A 61 -37.96 5.57 13.62
N ARG A 62 -37.64 6.63 14.37
CA ARG A 62 -38.61 7.42 15.15
C ARG A 62 -39.72 7.98 14.25
N PHE A 63 -39.34 8.53 13.09
CA PHE A 63 -40.27 9.07 12.12
C PHE A 63 -41.27 8.00 11.66
N LEU A 64 -40.78 6.82 11.28
CA LEU A 64 -41.63 5.75 10.75
C LEU A 64 -42.44 5.02 11.83
N LYS A 65 -41.88 4.82 13.03
CA LYS A 65 -42.52 4.03 14.10
C LYS A 65 -43.41 4.84 15.04
N GLU A 66 -43.12 6.13 15.22
CA GLU A 66 -43.85 6.98 16.18
C GLU A 66 -44.62 8.08 15.46
N PHE A 67 -43.94 8.81 14.56
CA PHE A 67 -44.55 10.00 13.95
C PHE A 67 -45.63 9.63 12.92
N ILE A 68 -45.39 8.69 12.02
CA ILE A 68 -46.40 8.26 11.03
C ILE A 68 -47.65 7.66 11.70
N PRO A 69 -47.54 6.72 12.66
CA PRO A 69 -48.72 6.23 13.36
C PRO A 69 -49.49 7.30 14.12
N SER A 70 -48.82 8.35 14.60
CA SER A 70 -49.50 9.49 15.26
C SER A 70 -50.40 10.28 14.29
N PHE A 71 -49.99 10.40 13.02
CA PHE A 71 -50.80 11.00 11.96
C PHE A 71 -52.03 10.14 11.68
N ASP A 72 -51.85 8.82 11.52
CA ASP A 72 -52.95 7.90 11.23
C ASP A 72 -53.98 7.86 12.38
N ALA A 73 -53.51 7.91 13.63
CA ALA A 73 -54.37 8.01 14.80
C ALA A 73 -55.18 9.32 14.82
N ALA A 74 -54.53 10.46 14.57
CA ALA A 74 -55.21 11.75 14.51
C ALA A 74 -56.26 11.80 13.38
N LYS A 75 -55.97 11.18 12.23
CA LYS A 75 -56.89 11.06 11.09
C LYS A 75 -58.12 10.24 11.46
N ARG A 76 -57.92 9.10 12.12
CA ARG A 76 -59.00 8.21 12.57
C ARG A 76 -59.88 8.84 13.66
N GLU A 77 -59.29 9.65 14.53
CA GLU A 77 -59.98 10.30 15.66
C GLU A 77 -60.56 11.67 15.31
N GLY A 78 -60.37 12.16 14.07
CA GLY A 78 -60.85 13.47 13.64
C GLY A 78 -60.11 14.66 14.28
N ARG A 79 -58.91 14.45 14.83
CA ARG A 79 -58.10 15.48 15.53
C ARG A 79 -56.98 16.07 14.66
N MET A 80 -57.21 16.12 13.35
CA MET A 80 -56.17 16.53 12.38
C MET A 80 -55.70 17.97 12.55
N GLU A 81 -56.59 18.90 12.88
CA GLU A 81 -56.20 20.31 13.08
C GLU A 81 -55.23 20.46 14.27
N GLN A 82 -55.51 19.77 15.38
CA GLN A 82 -54.64 19.76 16.55
C GLN A 82 -53.28 19.13 16.21
N TRP A 83 -53.28 17.99 15.52
CA TRP A 83 -52.06 17.32 15.11
C TRP A 83 -51.20 18.19 14.19
N LEU A 84 -51.80 18.90 13.23
CA LEU A 84 -51.10 19.81 12.33
C LEU A 84 -50.45 20.98 13.07
N ALA A 85 -51.15 21.55 14.06
CA ALA A 85 -50.60 22.61 14.91
C ALA A 85 -49.39 22.10 15.71
N ASP A 86 -49.50 20.93 16.33
CA ASP A 86 -48.43 20.31 17.12
C ASP A 86 -47.20 19.93 16.27
N ALA A 87 -47.43 19.34 15.09
CA ALA A 87 -46.37 18.98 14.15
C ALA A 87 -45.63 20.22 13.65
N LYS A 88 -46.36 21.28 13.28
CA LYS A 88 -45.78 22.55 12.85
C LYS A 88 -44.99 23.22 13.98
N ALA A 89 -45.50 23.20 15.22
CA ALA A 89 -44.81 23.74 16.38
C ALA A 89 -43.48 23.00 16.66
N LYS A 90 -43.42 21.70 16.39
CA LYS A 90 -42.20 20.87 16.51
C LYS A 90 -41.29 20.92 15.27
N GLY A 91 -41.66 21.67 14.23
CA GLY A 91 -40.91 21.72 12.96
C GLY A 91 -40.99 20.44 12.13
N MET A 92 -41.93 19.54 12.45
CA MET A 92 -42.14 18.27 11.76
C MET A 92 -42.90 18.47 10.44
N PRO A 93 -42.72 17.58 9.45
CA PRO A 93 -43.42 17.69 8.16
C PRO A 93 -44.91 17.36 8.31
N THR A 94 -45.77 18.15 7.68
CA THR A 94 -47.23 18.05 7.80
C THR A 94 -47.92 17.31 6.64
N GLY A 95 -47.17 16.87 5.63
CA GLY A 95 -47.74 16.32 4.39
C GLY A 95 -48.28 17.41 3.46
N VAL A 96 -48.88 17.00 2.34
CA VAL A 96 -49.51 17.87 1.33
C VAL A 96 -50.95 17.39 1.15
N ASP A 97 -51.92 18.31 1.13
CA ASP A 97 -53.33 18.03 0.80
C ASP A 97 -53.99 16.87 1.57
N GLY A 98 -53.61 16.66 2.83
CA GLY A 98 -54.17 15.61 3.69
C GLY A 98 -53.52 14.22 3.53
N ASP A 99 -52.45 14.12 2.74
CA ASP A 99 -51.59 12.95 2.67
C ASP A 99 -50.65 12.84 3.87
N SER A 100 -50.25 11.60 4.17
CA SER A 100 -49.27 11.32 5.22
C SER A 100 -47.91 11.95 4.90
N PRO A 101 -47.22 12.54 5.90
CA PRO A 101 -45.85 13.05 5.73
C PRO A 101 -44.90 11.97 5.20
N ARG A 102 -43.94 12.37 4.35
CA ARG A 102 -42.96 11.43 3.76
C ARG A 102 -41.55 11.68 4.30
N TRP A 103 -40.89 10.60 4.72
CA TRP A 103 -39.49 10.65 5.17
C TRP A 103 -38.58 11.28 4.11
N LYS A 104 -38.71 10.87 2.85
CA LYS A 104 -37.90 11.39 1.72
C LYS A 104 -37.88 12.92 1.69
N SER A 105 -39.04 13.57 1.78
CA SER A 105 -39.14 15.03 1.74
C SER A 105 -38.53 15.68 2.99
N TYR A 106 -38.67 15.02 4.15
CA TYR A 106 -38.12 15.49 5.42
C TYR A 106 -36.60 15.36 5.46
N ALA A 107 -36.05 14.22 5.05
CA ALA A 107 -34.62 13.99 4.93
C ALA A 107 -33.97 14.99 3.96
N ALA A 108 -34.57 15.18 2.77
CA ALA A 108 -34.07 16.13 1.77
C ALA A 108 -34.00 17.57 2.31
N LYS A 109 -35.00 18.03 3.07
CA LYS A 109 -35.00 19.36 3.69
C LYS A 109 -33.87 19.55 4.71
N ASN A 110 -33.46 18.48 5.39
CA ASN A 110 -32.39 18.49 6.38
C ASN A 110 -31.01 18.14 5.78
N GLY A 111 -30.91 17.90 4.46
CA GLY A 111 -29.68 17.46 3.81
C GLY A 111 -29.23 16.07 4.30
N TRP A 112 -30.18 15.22 4.69
CA TRP A 112 -29.93 13.86 5.13
C TRP A 112 -30.10 12.86 4.00
N ASP A 113 -29.40 11.73 4.12
CA ASP A 113 -29.62 10.59 3.27
C ASP A 113 -31.06 10.06 3.44
N GLU A 114 -31.68 9.65 2.34
CA GLU A 114 -33.01 9.05 2.33
C GLU A 114 -32.97 7.66 2.98
N GLU A 115 -31.87 6.93 2.78
CA GLU A 115 -31.67 5.59 3.30
C GLU A 115 -30.39 5.50 4.14
N PRO A 116 -30.36 6.16 5.31
CA PRO A 116 -29.20 6.14 6.18
C PRO A 116 -28.91 4.71 6.65
N LYS A 117 -27.64 4.30 6.56
CA LYS A 117 -27.22 2.98 7.02
C LYS A 117 -27.26 2.88 8.55
N HIS A 118 -27.79 1.78 9.07
CA HIS A 118 -27.71 1.43 10.49
C HIS A 118 -26.39 0.74 10.79
N TYR A 119 -25.33 1.52 11.03
CA TYR A 119 -24.08 0.95 11.50
C TYR A 119 -24.24 0.39 12.91
N THR A 120 -23.75 -0.82 13.11
CA THR A 120 -23.62 -1.46 14.41
C THR A 120 -22.40 -0.91 15.16
N ASP A 121 -22.37 -1.09 16.47
CA ASP A 121 -21.20 -0.72 17.29
C ASP A 121 -19.93 -1.44 16.83
N ASN A 122 -20.05 -2.67 16.30
CA ASN A 122 -18.94 -3.42 15.74
C ASN A 122 -18.40 -2.78 14.45
N GLU A 123 -19.28 -2.36 13.52
CA GLU A 123 -18.85 -1.69 12.29
C GLU A 123 -18.17 -0.34 12.56
N ILE A 124 -18.58 0.34 13.64
CA ILE A 124 -17.92 1.56 14.13
C ILE A 124 -16.55 1.20 14.75
N ALA A 125 -16.50 0.16 15.59
CA ALA A 125 -15.26 -0.32 16.20
C ALA A 125 -14.21 -0.75 15.16
N GLU A 126 -14.65 -1.38 14.06
CA GLU A 126 -13.80 -1.76 12.94
C GLU A 126 -13.05 -0.56 12.34
N GLN A 127 -13.67 0.62 12.26
CA GLN A 127 -12.99 1.83 11.78
C GLN A 127 -11.77 2.16 12.66
N PHE A 128 -11.86 1.97 13.98
CA PHE A 128 -10.73 2.18 14.88
C PHE A 128 -9.64 1.13 14.67
N TYR A 129 -9.98 -0.15 14.45
CA TYR A 129 -8.97 -1.18 14.15
C TYR A 129 -8.22 -0.88 12.86
N TRP A 130 -8.94 -0.46 11.80
CA TRP A 130 -8.32 -0.04 10.54
C TRP A 130 -7.46 1.21 10.72
N ALA A 131 -7.92 2.19 11.51
CA ALA A 131 -7.14 3.38 11.83
C ALA A 131 -5.82 3.03 12.53
N TYR A 132 -5.88 2.22 13.60
CA TYR A 132 -4.68 1.80 14.34
C TYR A 132 -3.75 0.95 13.48
N GLY A 133 -4.28 0.04 12.67
CA GLY A 133 -3.48 -0.75 11.73
C GLY A 133 -2.74 0.13 10.72
N CYS A 134 -3.41 1.15 10.18
CA CYS A 134 -2.82 2.12 9.27
C CYS A 134 -1.72 2.96 9.94
N PHE A 135 -1.95 3.46 11.16
CA PHE A 135 -0.93 4.20 11.90
C PHE A 135 0.28 3.34 12.27
N ALA A 136 0.05 2.08 12.66
CA ALA A 136 1.13 1.12 12.92
C ALA A 136 1.97 0.88 11.66
N ALA A 137 1.32 0.66 10.51
CA ALA A 137 2.02 0.50 9.22
C ALA A 137 2.84 1.74 8.83
N ALA A 138 2.27 2.94 9.01
CA ALA A 138 2.97 4.21 8.78
C ALA A 138 4.18 4.36 9.71
N GLY A 139 4.03 4.04 10.99
CA GLY A 139 5.10 4.04 11.99
C GLY A 139 6.22 3.06 11.64
N ILE A 140 5.89 1.82 11.26
CA ILE A 140 6.86 0.81 10.83
C ILE A 140 7.63 1.31 9.59
N ALA A 141 6.93 1.84 8.59
CA ALA A 141 7.57 2.37 7.39
C ALA A 141 8.53 3.53 7.72
N GLY A 142 8.13 4.44 8.62
CA GLY A 142 8.97 5.52 9.12
C GLY A 142 10.20 5.02 9.89
N ILE A 143 10.03 4.05 10.78
CA ILE A 143 11.13 3.40 11.49
C ILE A 143 12.10 2.75 10.50
N LEU A 144 11.60 2.05 9.48
CA LEU A 144 12.46 1.46 8.45
C LEU A 144 13.25 2.52 7.67
N VAL A 145 12.67 3.68 7.36
CA VAL A 145 13.41 4.80 6.76
C VAL A 145 14.56 5.24 7.66
N LEU A 146 14.31 5.41 8.96
CA LEU A 146 15.32 5.81 9.94
C LEU A 146 16.42 4.75 10.10
N LEU A 147 16.05 3.48 10.24
CA LEU A 147 17.00 2.37 10.39
C LEU A 147 17.84 2.13 9.14
N ASN A 148 17.35 2.52 7.97
CA ASN A 148 18.12 2.44 6.73
C ASN A 148 18.95 3.71 6.46
N ARG A 149 18.81 4.78 7.26
CA ARG A 149 19.60 6.00 7.09
C ARG A 149 21.09 5.70 7.34
N GLY A 150 21.92 6.03 6.35
CA GLY A 150 23.38 5.84 6.43
C GLY A 150 23.87 4.41 6.14
N LYS A 151 22.97 3.46 5.88
CA LYS A 151 23.38 2.13 5.42
C LYS A 151 23.97 2.20 4.01
N THR A 152 25.02 1.42 3.78
CA THR A 152 25.70 1.32 2.49
C THR A 152 26.01 -0.14 2.18
N LEU A 153 25.93 -0.51 0.91
CA LEU A 153 26.58 -1.71 0.40
C LEU A 153 27.93 -1.29 -0.19
N ARG A 154 29.02 -2.01 0.12
CA ARG A 154 30.36 -1.61 -0.32
C ARG A 154 31.04 -2.76 -1.06
N GLY A 155 31.49 -2.53 -2.29
CA GLY A 155 32.31 -3.48 -3.02
C GLY A 155 33.79 -3.15 -2.90
N GLU A 156 34.56 -4.02 -2.27
CA GLU A 156 36.01 -3.90 -2.17
C GLU A 156 36.70 -4.71 -3.28
N ALA A 157 38.03 -4.82 -3.21
CA ALA A 157 38.80 -5.56 -4.20
C ALA A 157 38.47 -7.05 -4.18
N ASP A 158 38.39 -7.72 -3.03
CA ASP A 158 38.27 -9.19 -2.90
C ASP A 158 36.96 -9.66 -2.21
N HIS A 159 36.19 -8.72 -1.67
CA HIS A 159 34.95 -8.96 -0.95
C HIS A 159 33.96 -7.82 -1.15
N TRP A 160 32.74 -8.00 -0.68
CA TRP A 160 31.83 -6.89 -0.43
C TRP A 160 31.35 -6.90 1.01
N VAL A 161 30.93 -5.75 1.50
CA VAL A 161 30.33 -5.56 2.82
C VAL A 161 28.84 -5.31 2.66
N THR A 162 28.02 -6.15 3.28
CA THR A 162 26.56 -5.99 3.28
C THR A 162 26.15 -4.76 4.11
N PRO A 163 24.91 -4.26 3.96
CA PRO A 163 24.38 -3.17 4.77
C PRO A 163 24.35 -3.45 6.28
N GLU A 164 24.47 -4.70 6.69
CA GLU A 164 24.56 -5.17 8.08
C GLU A 164 26.01 -5.24 8.58
N GLY A 165 27.00 -4.90 7.75
CA GLY A 165 28.41 -4.96 8.09
C GLY A 165 29.07 -6.33 7.88
N VAL A 166 28.38 -7.28 7.25
CA VAL A 166 28.92 -8.63 7.00
C VAL A 166 29.85 -8.59 5.79
N GLN A 167 31.08 -9.06 5.95
CA GLN A 167 32.01 -9.23 4.83
C GLN A 167 31.75 -10.56 4.13
N VAL A 168 31.62 -10.52 2.81
CA VAL A 168 31.45 -11.70 1.97
C VAL A 168 32.52 -11.70 0.89
N HIS A 169 33.48 -12.62 0.96
CA HIS A 169 34.52 -12.72 -0.06
C HIS A 169 33.95 -13.33 -1.33
N TYR A 170 34.36 -12.82 -2.48
CA TYR A 170 33.88 -13.31 -3.78
C TYR A 170 34.17 -14.81 -3.98
N LYS A 171 35.30 -15.29 -3.44
CA LYS A 171 35.72 -16.70 -3.51
C LYS A 171 34.80 -17.67 -2.75
N ASP A 172 34.07 -17.17 -1.75
CA ASP A 172 33.21 -18.01 -0.89
C ASP A 172 31.81 -18.18 -1.47
N VAL A 173 31.50 -17.48 -2.58
CA VAL A 173 30.22 -17.53 -3.28
C VAL A 173 30.19 -18.73 -4.21
N PHE A 174 29.17 -19.58 -4.06
CA PHE A 174 29.03 -20.80 -4.86
C PHE A 174 27.77 -20.79 -5.74
N ARG A 175 26.82 -19.88 -5.49
CA ARG A 175 25.60 -19.73 -6.31
C ARG A 175 25.17 -18.27 -6.41
N VAL A 176 24.78 -17.84 -7.59
CA VAL A 176 24.21 -16.51 -7.85
C VAL A 176 22.91 -16.65 -8.64
N ASP A 177 21.82 -16.04 -8.17
CA ASP A 177 20.52 -15.98 -8.87
C ASP A 177 20.23 -14.56 -9.35
N LYS A 178 20.16 -14.39 -10.66
CA LYS A 178 19.89 -13.13 -11.36
C LYS A 178 18.52 -13.07 -12.03
N ARG A 179 17.62 -14.04 -11.79
CA ARG A 179 16.32 -14.09 -12.50
C ARG A 179 15.47 -12.83 -12.34
N LYS A 180 15.67 -12.07 -11.25
CA LYS A 180 14.97 -10.81 -10.96
C LYS A 180 15.79 -9.56 -11.31
N TRP A 181 17.01 -9.71 -11.84
CA TRP A 181 17.93 -8.61 -12.02
C TRP A 181 17.42 -7.60 -13.04
N GLU A 182 17.13 -8.03 -14.27
CA GLU A 182 16.73 -7.13 -15.37
C GLU A 182 15.48 -6.28 -15.08
N HIS A 183 14.53 -6.80 -14.29
CA HIS A 183 13.26 -6.12 -14.03
C HIS A 183 13.16 -5.49 -12.64
N LYS A 184 13.98 -5.91 -11.67
CA LYS A 184 13.88 -5.45 -10.27
C LYS A 184 15.21 -4.98 -9.67
N GLY A 185 16.32 -5.12 -10.39
CA GLY A 185 17.67 -4.86 -9.86
C GLY A 185 18.04 -5.77 -8.70
N LEU A 186 17.46 -6.97 -8.61
CA LEU A 186 17.61 -7.90 -7.48
C LEU A 186 18.38 -9.16 -7.88
N ALA A 187 19.49 -9.39 -7.19
CA ALA A 187 20.26 -10.63 -7.25
C ALA A 187 20.46 -11.22 -5.86
N TYR A 188 20.59 -12.54 -5.80
CA TYR A 188 20.87 -13.27 -4.57
C TYR A 188 22.18 -14.04 -4.73
N ALA A 189 23.08 -13.90 -3.76
CA ALA A 189 24.35 -14.62 -3.72
C ALA A 189 24.37 -15.55 -2.50
N TRP A 190 24.60 -16.84 -2.71
CA TRP A 190 24.81 -17.80 -1.63
C TRP A 190 26.31 -18.02 -1.43
N TYR A 191 26.72 -17.95 -0.18
CA TYR A 191 28.11 -18.05 0.23
C TYR A 191 28.26 -18.94 1.45
N ARG A 192 29.45 -19.51 1.62
CA ARG A 192 29.81 -20.27 2.83
C ARG A 192 30.49 -19.35 3.84
N THR A 193 30.08 -19.42 5.09
CA THR A 193 30.79 -18.76 6.19
C THR A 193 32.07 -19.52 6.54
N PRO A 194 33.00 -18.91 7.29
CA PRO A 194 34.16 -19.64 7.83
C PRO A 194 33.81 -20.88 8.67
N SER A 195 32.62 -20.91 9.27
CA SER A 195 32.10 -22.07 10.01
C SER A 195 31.49 -23.15 9.11
N GLY A 196 31.54 -22.99 7.78
CA GLY A 196 30.93 -23.90 6.80
C GLY A 196 29.43 -23.75 6.62
N ALA A 197 28.77 -22.79 7.30
CA ALA A 197 27.34 -22.58 7.16
C ALA A 197 27.01 -21.84 5.85
N GLU A 198 25.97 -22.27 5.15
CA GLU A 198 25.51 -21.61 3.94
C GLU A 198 24.57 -20.45 4.28
N LYS A 199 24.88 -19.26 3.76
CA LYS A 199 24.09 -18.04 3.95
C LYS A 199 23.80 -17.39 2.61
N ARG A 200 22.79 -16.52 2.59
CA ARG A 200 22.37 -15.74 1.43
C ARG A 200 22.54 -14.26 1.68
N ALA A 201 23.22 -13.58 0.78
CA ALA A 201 23.29 -12.13 0.68
C ALA A 201 22.41 -11.62 -0.47
N VAL A 202 21.91 -10.39 -0.32
CA VAL A 202 21.09 -9.72 -1.33
C VAL A 202 21.90 -8.58 -1.93
N ILE A 203 21.90 -8.50 -3.26
CA ILE A 203 22.42 -7.35 -4.01
C ILE A 203 21.19 -6.71 -4.67
N ASP A 204 20.87 -5.48 -4.25
CA ASP A 204 19.65 -4.76 -4.62
C ASP A 204 20.03 -3.37 -5.15
N ASP A 205 20.10 -3.23 -6.47
CA ASP A 205 20.49 -1.99 -7.14
C ASP A 205 19.40 -0.91 -7.07
N LEU A 206 18.14 -1.34 -6.96
CA LEU A 206 17.02 -0.42 -6.80
C LEU A 206 17.07 0.25 -5.42
N LYS A 207 17.46 -0.50 -4.38
CA LYS A 207 17.66 0.03 -3.03
C LYS A 207 19.02 0.70 -2.86
N PHE A 208 20.11 0.12 -3.37
CA PHE A 208 21.47 0.61 -3.22
C PHE A 208 22.06 0.96 -4.59
N GLY A 209 22.12 2.25 -4.91
CA GLY A 209 22.54 2.68 -6.24
C GLY A 209 24.01 2.31 -6.52
N GLY A 210 24.27 1.71 -7.67
CA GLY A 210 25.61 1.27 -8.08
C GLY A 210 25.95 -0.16 -7.64
N ALA A 211 24.96 -0.92 -7.14
CA ALA A 211 25.15 -2.31 -6.77
C ALA A 211 25.37 -3.22 -8.00
N ASP A 212 24.98 -2.76 -9.19
CA ASP A 212 25.35 -3.34 -10.48
C ASP A 212 26.86 -3.53 -10.64
N LYS A 213 27.66 -2.55 -10.19
CA LYS A 213 29.12 -2.63 -10.24
C LYS A 213 29.65 -3.72 -9.31
N VAL A 214 29.04 -3.88 -8.14
CA VAL A 214 29.40 -4.94 -7.18
C VAL A 214 29.04 -6.31 -7.72
N LEU A 215 27.85 -6.45 -8.33
CA LEU A 215 27.44 -7.69 -8.98
C LEU A 215 28.38 -8.03 -10.14
N THR A 216 28.70 -7.07 -11.00
CA THR A 216 29.63 -7.24 -12.12
C THR A 216 31.01 -7.71 -11.62
N ARG A 217 31.51 -7.12 -10.53
CA ARG A 217 32.78 -7.51 -9.92
C ARG A 217 32.74 -8.92 -9.34
N LEU A 218 31.63 -9.33 -8.72
CA LEU A 218 31.42 -10.70 -8.27
C LEU A 218 31.46 -11.66 -9.45
N LEU A 219 30.65 -11.41 -10.49
CA LEU A 219 30.51 -12.29 -11.65
C LEU A 219 31.82 -12.45 -12.43
N GLY A 220 32.64 -11.39 -12.53
CA GLY A 220 33.95 -11.45 -13.17
C GLY A 220 34.96 -12.41 -12.50
N ARG A 221 34.66 -12.89 -11.29
CA ARG A 221 35.49 -13.84 -10.52
C ARG A 221 34.73 -15.10 -10.12
N PHE A 222 33.50 -15.24 -10.58
CA PHE A 222 32.59 -16.29 -10.16
C PHE A 222 32.75 -17.53 -11.05
N SER A 223 32.91 -18.70 -10.44
CA SER A 223 33.02 -19.99 -11.12
C SER A 223 31.98 -21.02 -10.65
N GLY A 224 30.99 -20.58 -9.85
CA GLY A 224 29.94 -21.43 -9.31
C GLY A 224 28.69 -21.50 -10.19
N GLU A 225 27.56 -21.89 -9.58
CA GLU A 225 26.27 -22.00 -10.25
C GLU A 225 25.64 -20.63 -10.50
N LEU A 226 25.51 -20.23 -11.77
CA LEU A 226 24.81 -19.01 -12.17
C LEU A 226 23.41 -19.35 -12.67
N ILE A 227 22.38 -18.83 -12.00
CA ILE A 227 20.97 -19.01 -12.38
C ILE A 227 20.49 -17.72 -13.06
N GLU A 228 20.23 -17.82 -14.36
CA GLU A 228 19.68 -16.73 -15.17
C GLU A 228 18.27 -17.08 -15.66
N LYS A 229 17.50 -16.07 -16.04
CA LYS A 229 16.20 -16.28 -16.67
C LYS A 229 16.44 -16.68 -18.12
N VAL A 230 15.97 -17.86 -18.52
CA VAL A 230 15.96 -18.27 -19.93
C VAL A 230 14.96 -17.36 -20.67
N SER A 231 15.42 -16.67 -21.70
CA SER A 231 14.53 -15.96 -22.62
C SER A 231 13.87 -16.99 -23.52
N ASP A 232 12.54 -17.08 -23.52
CA ASP A 232 11.80 -17.89 -24.48
C ASP A 232 12.03 -17.33 -25.89
N PRO A 233 12.52 -18.12 -26.87
CA PRO A 233 12.84 -17.64 -28.21
C PRO A 233 11.63 -17.31 -29.11
N ASP A 234 10.41 -17.15 -28.56
CA ASP A 234 9.18 -17.06 -29.36
C ASP A 234 8.37 -15.76 -29.18
N SER A 235 9.06 -14.63 -29.01
CA SER A 235 8.45 -13.31 -29.24
C SER A 235 8.88 -12.76 -30.60
N GLY A 236 8.63 -13.56 -31.65
CA GLY A 236 8.68 -13.08 -33.03
C GLY A 236 7.52 -12.11 -33.27
N GLU A 237 7.83 -10.82 -33.37
CA GLU A 237 6.96 -9.82 -33.98
C GLU A 237 6.58 -10.29 -35.39
N THR A 238 5.38 -10.86 -35.53
CA THR A 238 4.73 -10.95 -36.83
C THR A 238 4.09 -9.60 -37.09
N GLN A 239 4.82 -8.71 -37.76
CA GLN A 239 4.18 -7.56 -38.40
C GLN A 239 3.22 -8.09 -39.48
N PRO A 240 1.94 -7.69 -39.50
CA PRO A 240 1.05 -8.04 -40.59
C PRO A 240 1.45 -7.25 -41.83
N THR A 241 1.87 -7.98 -42.86
CA THR A 241 2.05 -7.51 -44.22
C THR A 241 0.70 -6.98 -44.73
N ALA A 242 0.66 -5.68 -45.03
CA ALA A 242 -0.46 -5.06 -45.72
C ALA A 242 -0.50 -5.58 -47.16
N THR A 243 -1.50 -6.40 -47.47
CA THR A 243 -1.79 -6.82 -48.85
C THR A 243 -2.69 -5.77 -49.49
N GLU A 244 -2.13 -5.09 -50.47
CA GLU A 244 -2.77 -4.25 -51.47
C GLU A 244 -3.85 -5.03 -52.24
N LYS A 245 -5.07 -4.46 -52.31
CA LYS A 245 -6.04 -4.61 -53.40
C LYS A 245 -7.08 -3.49 -53.36
#